data_AF-A0A5N5SU76-F1
#
_entry.id   AF-A0A5N5SU76-F1
#
_cell.length_a   1.000
_cell.length_b   1.000
_cell.length_c   1.000
_cell.angle_alpha   90.00
_cell.angle_beta   90.00
_cell.angle_gamma   90.00
#
_symmetry.space_group_name_H-M   'P 1'
#
loop_
_entity.id
_entity.type
_entity.pdbx_description
1 polymer ?
#
loop_
_entity_poly.entity_id
_entity_poly.type
_entity_poly.pdbx_seq_one_letter_code
_entity_poly.pdbx_strand_id
1 'polypeptide(L)'
;MFQIFLLLFVSTVVFSDNLETDSCDGLPKPNVLLLIVDDLRPTINSFGDSFAITPNIDEIAQNGVIFTKAFSQVEEQPEGTLPDIQSTNFALNWLRKRYEKSVNFIKVQNKPFLLAVGFHKPHIPLKFPQEFLNLYPLEKVPLPSNRFRPKGLPLVAWNPWNDLRRRDDISSLNVSFPFGPIPDFYSKYIRQGYYAATSYTDSLIGPIVALTKQLFPNTIIVFMADHGWSLGEHQEWSKFSNYDVATKVPLIISLPSKKWFSSQNMIKTLKEIERKSISSSYFKKFVQRFKMNVSNSRNFTYKRQQRFNDVTELLDVFPTLVDLAGLSALPKCPPNSFNTSLCTEGESLYCILNKKVSRKSETKKIPDCPRKTTAYSQYPRPGVHPTVKPDSDQPRLNETKIMGYSVRTKRFRYTSWIKFNHTTFDVDFSKVYGEELYDHKYDDEENVNLIPFRKRLLARMRKLLRIIFK
;
A
#
# COMPACT_ATOMS: atom_id res chain seq x y z
N MET A 1 -40.28 -10.80 7.30
CA MET A 1 -41.48 -10.12 7.83
C MET A 1 -41.01 -9.20 8.96
N PHE A 2 -41.54 -7.97 9.02
CA PHE A 2 -41.14 -6.79 9.82
C PHE A 2 -39.94 -6.00 9.26
N GLN A 3 -40.08 -4.84 8.60
CA GLN A 3 -40.80 -3.56 8.78
C GLN A 3 -39.84 -2.44 9.17
N ILE A 4 -39.87 -1.44 8.28
CA ILE A 4 -39.38 -0.06 8.35
C ILE A 4 -39.67 0.59 9.71
N PHE A 5 -38.68 1.27 10.27
CA PHE A 5 -38.91 2.47 11.08
C PHE A 5 -37.97 3.60 10.65
N LEU A 6 -38.61 4.62 10.09
CA LEU A 6 -38.11 5.96 9.84
C LEU A 6 -38.11 6.68 11.20
N LEU A 7 -36.97 7.23 11.64
CA LEU A 7 -36.93 8.16 12.77
C LEU A 7 -36.14 9.41 12.38
N LEU A 8 -36.92 10.47 12.14
CA LEU A 8 -36.49 11.86 12.07
C LEU A 8 -35.89 12.25 13.43
N PHE A 9 -34.64 12.71 13.44
CA PHE A 9 -34.08 13.50 14.53
C PHE A 9 -33.91 14.94 14.06
N VAL A 10 -34.73 15.82 14.62
CA VAL A 10 -34.59 17.28 14.59
C VAL A 10 -34.00 17.72 15.93
N SER A 11 -33.16 18.77 15.87
CA SER A 11 -32.56 19.53 16.99
C SER A 11 -31.37 18.82 17.65
N THR A 12 -30.21 19.45 17.91
CA THR A 12 -29.90 20.85 18.22
C THR A 12 -28.49 21.18 17.73
N VAL A 13 -28.31 22.36 17.15
CA VAL A 13 -26.99 22.93 16.88
C VAL A 13 -26.47 23.49 18.19
N VAL A 14 -25.52 22.79 18.81
CA VAL A 14 -24.68 23.38 19.86
C VAL A 14 -23.46 23.98 19.16
N PHE A 15 -23.45 25.31 19.07
CA PHE A 15 -22.23 26.05 18.78
C PHE A 15 -21.31 25.91 20.00
N SER A 16 -20.26 25.11 19.86
CA SER A 16 -19.10 25.21 20.76
C SER A 16 -18.21 26.33 20.23
N ASP A 17 -18.20 27.45 20.93
CA ASP A 17 -17.26 28.54 20.71
C ASP A 17 -15.81 28.07 20.88
N ASN A 18 -15.00 28.44 19.89
CA ASN A 18 -13.57 28.76 19.92
C ASN A 18 -12.67 27.98 20.91
N LEU A 19 -12.17 26.83 20.46
CA LEU A 19 -10.79 26.43 20.75
C LEU A 19 -9.90 27.01 19.65
N GLU A 20 -9.47 28.26 19.83
CA GLU A 20 -8.30 28.79 19.13
C GLU A 20 -7.10 27.93 19.55
N THR A 21 -6.70 27.03 18.65
CA THR A 21 -5.41 26.36 18.76
C THR A 21 -4.38 27.32 18.20
N ASP A 22 -3.73 28.07 19.10
CA ASP A 22 -2.52 28.80 18.78
C ASP A 22 -1.52 27.82 18.15
N SER A 23 -1.27 27.98 16.86
CA SER A 23 -0.25 27.23 16.15
C SER A 23 1.10 27.67 16.67
N CYS A 24 1.81 26.78 17.35
CA CYS A 24 3.25 26.91 17.51
C CYS A 24 3.85 26.88 16.09
N ASP A 25 4.49 27.98 15.69
CA ASP A 25 5.02 28.30 14.36
C ASP A 25 3.95 28.75 13.34
N GLY A 26 3.84 30.06 13.09
CA GLY A 26 2.90 30.71 12.16
C GLY A 26 3.02 30.34 10.66
N LEU A 27 3.33 29.09 10.34
CA LEU A 27 3.24 28.50 9.01
C LEU A 27 1.83 27.89 8.80
N PRO A 28 1.21 28.05 7.62
CA PRO A 28 -0.10 27.48 7.36
C PRO A 28 -0.06 25.95 7.36
N LYS A 29 -1.00 25.32 8.07
CA LYS A 29 -1.18 23.86 8.10
C LYS A 29 -1.28 23.31 6.67
N PRO A 30 -0.56 22.21 6.33
CA PRO A 30 -0.56 21.66 4.98
C PRO A 30 -1.87 20.94 4.65
N ASN A 31 -2.16 20.81 3.36
CA ASN A 31 -3.14 19.85 2.88
C ASN A 31 -2.53 18.44 2.86
N VAL A 32 -3.36 17.42 2.73
CA VAL A 32 -2.95 16.02 2.55
C VAL A 32 -3.67 15.45 1.34
N LEU A 33 -2.92 14.89 0.39
CA LEU A 33 -3.41 14.02 -0.68
C LEU A 33 -2.95 12.59 -0.37
N LEU A 34 -3.90 11.71 -0.07
CA LEU A 34 -3.68 10.30 0.22
C LEU A 34 -4.11 9.46 -0.99
N LEU A 35 -3.16 8.82 -1.64
CA LEU A 35 -3.37 7.92 -2.79
C LEU A 35 -3.21 6.48 -2.31
N ILE A 36 -4.28 5.70 -2.42
CA ILE A 36 -4.31 4.29 -2.00
C ILE A 36 -4.58 3.43 -3.23
N VAL A 37 -3.77 2.40 -3.46
CA VAL A 37 -3.95 1.47 -4.58
C VAL A 37 -4.14 0.05 -4.06
N ASP A 38 -5.25 -0.55 -4.46
CA ASP A 38 -5.70 -1.90 -4.12
C ASP A 38 -4.88 -2.99 -4.84
N ASP A 39 -4.49 -4.04 -4.10
CA ASP A 39 -3.67 -5.18 -4.56
C ASP A 39 -2.27 -4.79 -5.14
N LEU A 40 -1.75 -3.57 -4.93
CA LEU A 40 -0.48 -3.12 -5.53
C LEU A 40 0.75 -3.51 -4.70
N ARG A 41 1.51 -4.51 -5.17
CA ARG A 41 2.88 -4.75 -4.66
C ARG A 41 3.88 -3.73 -5.24
N PRO A 42 5.12 -3.65 -4.71
CA PRO A 42 6.17 -2.77 -5.21
C PRO A 42 6.74 -3.06 -6.63
N THR A 43 5.92 -3.51 -7.60
CA THR A 43 6.25 -3.56 -9.03
C THR A 43 6.25 -2.17 -9.64
N ILE A 44 7.17 -1.34 -9.14
CA ILE A 44 7.31 0.09 -9.45
C ILE A 44 8.80 0.34 -9.65
N ASN A 45 9.17 1.10 -10.69
CA ASN A 45 10.57 1.29 -11.04
C ASN A 45 11.38 1.97 -9.93
N SER A 46 10.83 2.99 -9.26
CA SER A 46 11.44 3.60 -8.08
C SER A 46 11.65 2.64 -6.89
N PHE A 47 10.93 1.51 -6.84
CA PHE A 47 11.14 0.44 -5.85
C PHE A 47 12.17 -0.61 -6.27
N GLY A 48 12.68 -0.54 -7.51
CA GLY A 48 13.73 -1.41 -8.02
C GLY A 48 13.27 -2.42 -9.10
N ASP A 49 11.98 -2.43 -9.45
CA ASP A 49 11.48 -3.23 -10.56
C ASP A 49 11.75 -2.52 -11.90
N SER A 50 12.88 -2.83 -12.54
CA SER A 50 13.28 -2.22 -13.81
C SER A 50 12.37 -2.57 -14.99
N PHE A 51 11.47 -3.55 -14.85
CA PHE A 51 10.50 -3.89 -15.88
C PHE A 51 9.27 -2.98 -15.81
N ALA A 52 8.92 -2.48 -14.62
CA ALA A 52 7.75 -1.64 -14.40
C ALA A 52 7.86 -0.26 -15.07
N ILE A 53 6.77 0.19 -15.70
CA ILE A 53 6.66 1.52 -16.31
C ILE A 53 5.71 2.38 -15.47
N THR A 54 6.29 3.14 -14.53
CA THR A 54 5.56 3.94 -13.52
C THR A 54 6.11 5.38 -13.39
N PRO A 55 6.19 6.15 -14.48
CA PRO A 55 6.89 7.43 -14.49
C PRO A 55 6.29 8.48 -13.54
N ASN A 56 4.98 8.44 -13.27
CA ASN A 56 4.35 9.43 -12.39
C ASN A 56 4.61 9.11 -10.92
N ILE A 57 4.50 7.84 -10.50
CA ILE A 57 4.86 7.38 -9.16
C ILE A 57 6.36 7.61 -8.89
N ASP A 58 7.20 7.36 -9.90
CA ASP A 58 8.64 7.64 -9.80
C ASP A 58 8.95 9.12 -9.59
N GLU A 59 8.13 10.03 -10.14
CA GLU A 59 8.24 11.47 -9.91
C GLU A 59 7.80 11.88 -8.48
N ILE A 60 6.79 11.21 -7.92
CA ILE A 60 6.43 11.35 -6.49
C ILE A 60 7.64 10.95 -5.65
N ALA A 61 8.24 9.79 -5.94
CA ALA A 61 9.40 9.25 -5.25
C ALA A 61 10.65 10.14 -5.33
N GLN A 62 10.87 10.85 -6.43
CA GLN A 62 11.97 11.81 -6.57
C GLN A 62 11.89 12.98 -5.57
N ASN A 63 10.67 13.36 -5.21
CA ASN A 63 10.41 14.49 -4.30
C ASN A 63 10.01 14.02 -2.90
N GLY A 64 9.96 12.72 -2.66
CA GLY A 64 9.55 12.13 -1.40
C GLY A 64 10.59 11.21 -0.79
N VAL A 65 10.15 10.55 0.29
CA VAL A 65 10.89 9.50 0.99
C VAL A 65 10.24 8.16 0.65
N ILE A 66 11.03 7.26 0.09
CA ILE A 66 10.63 5.88 -0.21
C ILE A 66 10.88 5.01 1.02
N PHE A 67 9.84 4.38 1.53
CA PHE A 67 9.95 3.36 2.57
C PHE A 67 10.02 1.99 1.90
N THR A 68 11.25 1.43 1.81
CA THR A 68 11.50 0.21 1.04
C THR A 68 11.06 -1.08 1.75
N LYS A 69 10.62 -0.97 3.00
CA LYS A 69 10.18 -2.06 3.89
C LYS A 69 8.94 -1.64 4.68
N ALA A 70 7.91 -1.19 3.97
CA ALA A 70 6.58 -0.97 4.53
C ALA A 70 5.75 -2.26 4.38
N PHE A 71 5.03 -2.64 5.43
CA PHE A 71 4.20 -3.85 5.48
C PHE A 71 2.79 -3.53 5.92
N SER A 72 1.82 -4.29 5.41
CA SER A 72 0.41 -4.15 5.73
C SER A 72 -0.11 -5.19 6.71
N GLN A 73 -1.31 -4.91 7.24
CA GLN A 73 -2.19 -5.85 7.91
C GLN A 73 -3.42 -6.03 7.00
N VAL A 74 -3.87 -7.27 6.78
CA VAL A 74 -4.88 -7.59 5.76
C VAL A 74 -6.14 -8.09 6.46
N GLU A 75 -7.28 -7.41 6.29
CA GLU A 75 -8.53 -7.83 6.94
C GLU A 75 -9.77 -7.97 6.03
N GLU A 76 -10.06 -7.13 5.01
CA GLU A 76 -11.08 -7.38 3.94
C GLU A 76 -11.32 -6.14 3.02
N GLN A 77 -12.03 -6.28 1.87
CA GLN A 77 -12.36 -5.18 0.94
C GLN A 77 -13.70 -5.40 0.13
N PRO A 78 -14.56 -4.37 -0.09
CA PRO A 78 -15.82 -4.49 -0.86
C PRO A 78 -15.91 -3.74 -2.23
N GLU A 79 -16.77 -4.30 -3.11
CA GLU A 79 -17.45 -3.75 -4.33
C GLU A 79 -16.70 -3.54 -5.67
N GLY A 80 -17.43 -3.69 -6.79
CA GLY A 80 -16.89 -3.73 -8.15
C GLY A 80 -17.63 -2.89 -9.21
N THR A 81 -16.89 -1.99 -9.86
CA THR A 81 -17.03 -1.51 -11.27
C THR A 81 -15.62 -1.07 -11.73
N LEU A 82 -15.44 -0.19 -12.72
CA LEU A 82 -14.12 0.41 -13.05
C LEU A 82 -14.00 1.80 -12.38
N PRO A 83 -13.85 1.91 -11.04
CA PRO A 83 -13.93 3.20 -10.33
C PRO A 83 -12.78 4.14 -10.68
N ASP A 84 -11.65 3.66 -11.18
CA ASP A 84 -10.40 4.44 -11.22
C ASP A 84 -10.47 5.71 -12.07
N ILE A 85 -11.14 5.66 -13.22
CA ILE A 85 -11.34 6.83 -14.08
C ILE A 85 -12.26 7.83 -13.38
N GLN A 86 -13.36 7.34 -12.77
CA GLN A 86 -14.32 8.16 -12.04
C GLN A 86 -13.66 8.80 -10.81
N SER A 87 -12.90 8.04 -10.01
CA SER A 87 -12.11 8.52 -8.88
C SER A 87 -11.16 9.64 -9.30
N THR A 88 -10.46 9.44 -10.42
CA THR A 88 -9.54 10.43 -10.98
C THR A 88 -10.28 11.71 -11.40
N ASN A 89 -11.36 11.57 -12.18
CA ASN A 89 -12.13 12.71 -12.66
C ASN A 89 -12.78 13.48 -11.51
N PHE A 90 -13.28 12.77 -10.49
CA PHE A 90 -13.86 13.36 -9.30
C PHE A 90 -12.81 14.16 -8.53
N ALA A 91 -11.64 13.58 -8.26
CA ALA A 91 -10.53 14.26 -7.59
C ALA A 91 -10.09 15.53 -8.35
N LEU A 92 -9.90 15.43 -9.67
CA LEU A 92 -9.53 16.58 -10.51
C LEU A 92 -10.59 17.69 -10.47
N ASN A 93 -11.87 17.34 -10.60
CA ASN A 93 -12.97 18.30 -10.55
C ASN A 93 -13.08 18.96 -9.17
N TRP A 94 -12.93 18.16 -8.10
CA TRP A 94 -12.97 18.66 -6.73
C TRP A 94 -11.83 19.65 -6.47
N LEU A 95 -10.59 19.33 -6.88
CA LEU A 95 -9.43 20.21 -6.75
C LEU A 95 -9.64 21.55 -7.48
N ARG A 96 -10.16 21.52 -8.71
CA ARG A 96 -10.47 22.73 -9.50
C ARG A 96 -11.52 23.60 -8.80
N LYS A 97 -12.67 23.01 -8.45
CA LYS A 97 -13.74 23.72 -7.74
C LYS A 97 -13.28 24.30 -6.41
N ARG A 98 -12.42 23.57 -5.68
CA ARG A 98 -11.83 24.05 -4.42
C ARG A 98 -10.94 25.27 -4.63
N TYR A 99 -10.12 25.24 -5.69
CA TYR A 99 -9.24 26.35 -6.06
C TYR A 99 -10.03 27.57 -6.54
N GLU A 100 -11.01 27.39 -7.42
CA GLU A 100 -11.91 28.45 -7.90
C GLU A 100 -12.62 29.14 -6.72
N LYS A 101 -13.12 28.35 -5.76
CA LYS A 101 -13.74 28.90 -4.54
C LYS A 101 -12.76 29.70 -3.68
N SER A 102 -11.49 29.28 -3.58
CA SER A 102 -10.49 30.04 -2.82
C SER A 102 -10.05 31.33 -3.50
N VAL A 103 -10.10 31.40 -4.84
CA VAL A 103 -9.71 32.61 -5.58
C VAL A 103 -10.86 33.62 -5.64
N ASN A 104 -12.10 33.16 -5.87
CA ASN A 104 -13.24 34.05 -6.11
C ASN A 104 -13.95 34.54 -4.83
N PHE A 105 -13.82 33.82 -3.71
CA PHE A 105 -14.47 34.18 -2.45
C PHE A 105 -13.42 34.41 -1.37
N ILE A 106 -13.12 35.68 -1.08
CA ILE A 106 -12.22 36.14 0.00
C ILE A 106 -12.59 35.55 1.39
N LYS A 107 -13.81 34.99 1.54
CA LYS A 107 -14.33 34.41 2.78
C LYS A 107 -14.37 32.88 2.87
N VAL A 108 -13.97 32.12 1.85
CA VAL A 108 -13.70 30.69 2.07
C VAL A 108 -12.34 30.63 2.72
N GLN A 109 -12.32 30.58 4.07
CA GLN A 109 -11.10 30.32 4.84
C GLN A 109 -10.29 29.25 4.10
N ASN A 110 -9.01 29.52 3.90
CA ASN A 110 -8.00 28.60 3.35
C ASN A 110 -7.78 27.39 4.29
N LYS A 111 -8.86 26.76 4.75
CA LYS A 111 -8.85 25.56 5.57
C LYS A 111 -8.16 24.46 4.77
N PRO A 112 -7.17 23.78 5.39
CA PRO A 112 -6.51 22.66 4.75
C PRO A 112 -7.52 21.54 4.47
N PHE A 113 -7.20 20.68 3.50
CA PHE A 113 -7.98 19.50 3.19
C PHE A 113 -7.20 18.21 3.39
N LEU A 114 -7.92 17.11 3.65
CA LEU A 114 -7.46 15.75 3.41
C LEU A 114 -8.31 15.18 2.28
N LEU A 115 -7.69 14.84 1.15
CA LEU A 115 -8.32 14.20 0.01
C LEU A 115 -7.76 12.78 -0.13
N ALA A 116 -8.56 11.78 0.18
CA ALA A 116 -8.23 10.38 -0.07
C ALA A 116 -8.79 9.94 -1.42
N VAL A 117 -7.94 9.34 -2.27
CA VAL A 117 -8.30 8.83 -3.59
C VAL A 117 -7.86 7.38 -3.68
N GLY A 118 -8.84 6.48 -3.74
CA GLY A 118 -8.64 5.04 -3.89
C GLY A 118 -8.67 4.60 -5.35
N PHE A 119 -7.74 3.74 -5.73
CA PHE A 119 -7.67 3.06 -7.02
C PHE A 119 -7.81 1.56 -6.81
N HIS A 120 -8.64 0.93 -7.63
CA HIS A 120 -8.93 -0.50 -7.64
C HIS A 120 -7.89 -1.29 -8.44
N LYS A 121 -7.37 -0.81 -9.57
CA LYS A 121 -6.32 -1.56 -10.31
C LYS A 121 -4.97 -1.42 -9.60
N PRO A 122 -4.18 -2.50 -9.46
CA PRO A 122 -4.23 -3.74 -10.23
C PRO A 122 -5.09 -4.90 -9.67
N HIS A 123 -5.97 -4.70 -8.68
CA HIS A 123 -6.87 -5.76 -8.22
C HIS A 123 -7.71 -6.35 -9.37
N ILE A 124 -7.80 -7.67 -9.36
CA ILE A 124 -8.53 -8.50 -10.32
C ILE A 124 -10.04 -8.18 -10.35
N PRO A 125 -10.77 -8.41 -11.46
CA PRO A 125 -10.25 -8.81 -12.75
C PRO A 125 -9.40 -7.69 -13.38
N LEU A 126 -8.38 -8.11 -14.13
CA LEU A 126 -7.42 -7.23 -14.79
C LEU A 126 -8.05 -6.54 -16.02
N LYS A 127 -8.96 -5.60 -15.74
CA LYS A 127 -9.69 -4.80 -16.73
C LYS A 127 -9.09 -3.40 -16.81
N PHE A 128 -8.46 -3.08 -17.94
CA PHE A 128 -7.81 -1.80 -18.24
C PHE A 128 -7.80 -1.61 -19.78
N PRO A 129 -7.51 -0.40 -20.30
CA PRO A 129 -7.45 -0.17 -21.75
C PRO A 129 -6.36 -1.02 -22.42
N GLN A 130 -6.72 -1.76 -23.47
CA GLN A 130 -5.86 -2.77 -24.12
C GLN A 130 -4.50 -2.20 -24.56
N GLU A 131 -4.42 -0.90 -24.86
CA GLU A 131 -3.19 -0.24 -25.33
C GLU A 131 -2.06 -0.34 -24.31
N PHE A 132 -2.35 -0.46 -23.01
CA PHE A 132 -1.34 -0.65 -21.97
C PHE A 132 -0.60 -1.99 -22.09
N LEU A 133 -1.17 -3.00 -22.76
CA LEU A 133 -0.44 -4.24 -23.07
C LEU A 133 0.75 -4.00 -24.00
N ASN A 134 0.70 -2.97 -24.86
CA ASN A 134 1.79 -2.65 -25.80
C ASN A 134 3.07 -2.20 -25.09
N LEU A 135 2.97 -1.80 -23.82
CA LEU A 135 4.13 -1.45 -22.98
C LEU A 135 4.92 -2.70 -22.56
N TYR A 136 4.26 -3.86 -22.56
CA TYR A 136 4.78 -5.11 -22.02
C TYR A 136 4.62 -6.24 -23.04
N PRO A 137 5.44 -6.29 -24.10
CA PRO A 137 5.42 -7.40 -25.05
C PRO A 137 5.56 -8.74 -24.32
N LEU A 138 4.65 -9.69 -24.60
CA LEU A 138 4.48 -10.93 -23.82
C LEU A 138 5.78 -11.77 -23.77
N GLU A 139 6.56 -11.76 -24.85
CA GLU A 139 7.83 -12.46 -24.96
C GLU A 139 8.89 -11.95 -23.97
N LYS A 140 8.78 -10.68 -23.55
CA LYS A 140 9.69 -10.03 -22.60
C LYS A 140 9.24 -10.12 -21.15
N VAL A 141 8.01 -10.59 -20.90
CA VAL A 141 7.48 -10.72 -19.53
C VAL A 141 8.25 -11.83 -18.80
N PRO A 142 8.98 -11.49 -17.72
CA PRO A 142 9.77 -12.48 -16.99
C PRO A 142 8.86 -13.38 -16.16
N LEU A 143 9.24 -14.64 -15.98
CA LEU A 143 8.67 -15.53 -14.96
C LEU A 143 9.48 -15.44 -13.66
N PRO A 144 8.88 -15.68 -12.49
CA PRO A 144 9.64 -15.74 -11.25
C PRO A 144 10.65 -16.90 -11.27
N SER A 145 11.86 -16.65 -10.77
CA SER A 145 12.92 -17.65 -10.54
C SER A 145 12.46 -18.73 -9.57
N ASN A 146 11.69 -18.32 -8.56
CA ASN A 146 11.17 -19.14 -7.48
C ASN A 146 9.72 -19.62 -7.68
N ARG A 147 9.30 -19.87 -8.93
CA ARG A 147 7.94 -20.33 -9.28
C ARG A 147 7.63 -21.79 -8.92
N PHE A 148 8.29 -22.32 -7.91
CA PHE A 148 8.12 -23.69 -7.42
C PHE A 148 7.71 -23.66 -5.97
N ARG A 149 6.93 -24.65 -5.53
CA ARG A 149 6.53 -24.76 -4.13
C ARG A 149 7.78 -24.83 -3.21
N PRO A 150 7.90 -23.95 -2.21
CA PRO A 150 9.06 -23.89 -1.32
C PRO A 150 9.23 -25.18 -0.51
N LYS A 151 10.49 -25.58 -0.31
CA LYS A 151 10.82 -26.76 0.50
C LYS A 151 10.53 -26.45 1.96
N GLY A 152 9.74 -27.31 2.60
CA GLY A 152 9.42 -27.19 4.03
C GLY A 152 8.35 -26.14 4.35
N LEU A 153 7.62 -25.63 3.36
CA LEU A 153 6.43 -24.79 3.61
C LEU A 153 5.33 -25.63 4.28
N PRO A 154 4.92 -25.32 5.53
CA PRO A 154 3.85 -26.02 6.19
C PRO A 154 2.52 -25.85 5.44
N LEU A 155 1.70 -26.91 5.38
CA LEU A 155 0.45 -26.90 4.60
C LEU A 155 -0.51 -25.78 5.01
N VAL A 156 -0.56 -25.45 6.30
CA VAL A 156 -1.42 -24.39 6.84
C VAL A 156 -1.07 -23.00 6.28
N ALA A 157 0.19 -22.79 5.86
CA ALA A 157 0.59 -21.52 5.28
C ALA A 157 0.10 -21.34 3.84
N TRP A 158 -0.14 -22.44 3.12
CA TRP A 158 -0.53 -22.43 1.72
C TRP A 158 -1.88 -21.76 1.51
N ASN A 159 -1.93 -20.77 0.61
CA ASN A 159 -3.17 -20.18 0.15
C ASN A 159 -3.55 -20.78 -1.22
N PRO A 160 -4.75 -21.39 -1.38
CA PRO A 160 -5.10 -22.10 -2.61
C PRO A 160 -5.52 -21.19 -3.78
N TRP A 161 -5.56 -19.87 -3.59
CA TRP A 161 -5.93 -18.87 -4.60
C TRP A 161 -7.28 -19.19 -5.28
N ASN A 162 -8.23 -19.67 -4.47
CA ASN A 162 -9.62 -19.95 -4.77
C ASN A 162 -10.28 -18.84 -5.56
N ASP A 163 -10.04 -17.58 -5.15
CA ASP A 163 -10.63 -16.45 -5.86
C ASP A 163 -10.18 -16.47 -7.32
N LEU A 164 -8.86 -16.56 -7.59
CA LEU A 164 -8.31 -16.59 -8.96
C LEU A 164 -8.83 -17.78 -9.76
N ARG A 165 -8.95 -18.96 -9.13
CA ARG A 165 -9.47 -20.20 -9.76
C ARG A 165 -10.90 -20.08 -10.30
N ARG A 166 -11.72 -19.18 -9.74
CA ARG A 166 -13.12 -18.99 -10.16
C ARG A 166 -13.26 -18.20 -11.46
N ARG A 167 -12.19 -17.61 -12.00
CA ARG A 167 -12.27 -16.82 -13.23
C ARG A 167 -12.35 -17.78 -14.42
N ASP A 168 -13.22 -17.48 -15.38
CA ASP A 168 -13.56 -18.39 -16.49
C ASP A 168 -12.33 -18.89 -17.26
N ASP A 169 -11.39 -17.98 -17.51
CA ASP A 169 -10.14 -18.23 -18.20
C ASP A 169 -9.17 -19.11 -17.39
N ILE A 170 -9.08 -18.92 -16.08
CA ILE A 170 -8.30 -19.78 -15.16
C ILE A 170 -8.96 -21.15 -14.98
N SER A 171 -10.28 -21.18 -14.77
CA SER A 171 -11.08 -22.40 -14.61
C SER A 171 -10.94 -23.32 -15.81
N SER A 172 -10.93 -22.74 -17.02
CA SER A 172 -10.76 -23.46 -18.29
C SER A 172 -9.40 -24.14 -18.44
N LEU A 173 -8.38 -23.73 -17.68
CA LEU A 173 -7.07 -24.39 -17.67
C LEU A 173 -7.08 -25.72 -16.90
N ASN A 174 -8.14 -26.02 -16.14
CA ASN A 174 -8.28 -27.21 -15.30
C ASN A 174 -7.07 -27.47 -14.38
N VAL A 175 -6.57 -26.39 -13.76
CA VAL A 175 -5.37 -26.45 -12.92
C VAL A 175 -5.66 -27.19 -11.62
N SER A 176 -4.80 -28.16 -11.27
CA SER A 176 -5.00 -29.01 -10.09
C SER A 176 -5.16 -28.20 -8.79
N PHE A 177 -6.08 -28.61 -7.93
CA PHE A 177 -6.28 -28.04 -6.59
C PHE A 177 -5.48 -28.86 -5.55
N PRO A 178 -4.88 -28.25 -4.51
CA PRO A 178 -4.78 -26.81 -4.24
C PRO A 178 -3.50 -26.16 -4.79
N PHE A 179 -2.57 -26.93 -5.34
CA PHE A 179 -1.20 -26.46 -5.59
C PHE A 179 -0.95 -25.94 -7.01
N GLY A 180 -1.73 -26.39 -8.00
CA GLY A 180 -1.49 -26.08 -9.41
C GLY A 180 -0.40 -26.97 -10.04
N PRO A 181 0.56 -26.43 -10.83
CA PRO A 181 0.80 -25.01 -11.11
C PRO A 181 -0.08 -24.44 -12.24
N ILE A 182 -0.23 -23.12 -12.28
CA ILE A 182 -0.69 -22.42 -13.49
C ILE A 182 0.40 -22.58 -14.58
N PRO A 183 0.07 -22.96 -15.83
CA PRO A 183 1.06 -23.10 -16.89
C PRO A 183 1.89 -21.83 -17.10
N ASP A 184 3.18 -21.99 -17.41
CA ASP A 184 4.12 -20.87 -17.58
C ASP A 184 3.65 -19.85 -18.64
N PHE A 185 3.05 -20.31 -19.74
CA PHE A 185 2.51 -19.42 -20.78
C PHE A 185 1.39 -18.53 -20.23
N TYR A 186 0.52 -19.08 -19.38
CA TYR A 186 -0.60 -18.35 -18.79
C TYR A 186 -0.16 -17.47 -17.63
N SER A 187 0.85 -17.92 -16.86
CA SER A 187 1.52 -17.11 -15.85
C SER A 187 2.07 -15.80 -16.43
N LYS A 188 2.62 -15.84 -17.66
CA LYS A 188 3.04 -14.62 -18.37
C LYS A 188 1.89 -13.69 -18.70
N TYR A 189 0.72 -14.19 -19.11
CA TYR A 189 -0.47 -13.36 -19.37
C TYR A 189 -0.96 -12.64 -18.12
N ILE A 190 -1.05 -13.34 -16.98
CA ILE A 190 -1.44 -12.71 -15.70
C ILE A 190 -0.45 -11.60 -15.34
N ARG A 191 0.84 -11.89 -15.44
CA ARG A 191 1.91 -10.92 -15.14
C ARG A 191 1.88 -9.72 -16.08
N GLN A 192 1.72 -9.93 -17.38
CA GLN A 192 1.55 -8.87 -18.37
C GLN A 192 0.37 -7.97 -18.00
N GLY A 193 -0.78 -8.58 -17.67
CA GLY A 193 -1.97 -7.85 -17.29
C GLY A 193 -1.79 -7.06 -16.00
N TYR A 194 -1.11 -7.62 -15.00
CA TYR A 194 -0.81 -6.92 -13.75
C TYR A 194 0.09 -5.70 -14.00
N TYR A 195 1.18 -5.86 -14.75
CA TYR A 195 2.07 -4.75 -15.12
C TYR A 195 1.35 -3.65 -15.94
N ALA A 196 0.51 -4.06 -16.89
CA ALA A 196 -0.31 -3.13 -17.68
C ALA A 196 -1.32 -2.38 -16.80
N ALA A 197 -1.99 -3.06 -15.87
CA ALA A 197 -2.90 -2.46 -14.91
C ALA A 197 -2.18 -1.46 -13.98
N THR A 198 -0.96 -1.79 -13.51
CA THR A 198 -0.14 -0.87 -12.72
C THR A 198 0.21 0.41 -13.52
N SER A 199 0.63 0.28 -14.79
CA SER A 199 0.89 1.47 -15.64
C SER A 199 -0.37 2.28 -15.92
N TYR A 200 -1.51 1.62 -16.04
CA TYR A 200 -2.79 2.29 -16.19
C TYR A 200 -3.12 3.12 -14.94
N THR A 201 -2.99 2.55 -13.73
CA THR A 201 -3.17 3.30 -12.47
C THR A 201 -2.17 4.45 -12.34
N ASP A 202 -0.89 4.24 -12.68
CA ASP A 202 0.13 5.30 -12.70
C ASP A 202 -0.29 6.47 -13.60
N SER A 203 -0.85 6.17 -14.78
CA SER A 203 -1.33 7.20 -15.70
C SER A 203 -2.43 8.06 -15.05
N LEU A 204 -3.36 7.45 -14.34
CA LEU A 204 -4.47 8.14 -13.67
C LEU A 204 -4.03 9.01 -12.48
N ILE A 205 -3.02 8.55 -11.73
CA ILE A 205 -2.42 9.29 -10.61
C ILE A 205 -1.74 10.58 -11.08
N GLY A 206 -1.03 10.53 -12.21
CA GLY A 206 -0.20 11.64 -12.70
C GLY A 206 -0.91 13.00 -12.76
N PRO A 207 -2.08 13.12 -13.43
CA PRO A 207 -2.86 14.34 -13.47
C PRO A 207 -3.27 14.89 -12.10
N ILE A 208 -3.65 14.03 -11.14
CA ILE A 208 -4.07 14.45 -9.79
C ILE A 208 -2.88 15.08 -9.07
N VAL A 209 -1.74 14.40 -9.10
CA VAL A 209 -0.49 14.89 -8.48
C VAL A 209 -0.03 16.20 -9.11
N ALA A 210 -0.04 16.28 -10.45
CA ALA A 210 0.38 17.48 -11.17
C ALA A 210 -0.51 18.69 -10.83
N LEU A 211 -1.84 18.50 -10.86
CA LEU A 211 -2.79 19.55 -10.52
C LEU A 211 -2.67 19.97 -9.05
N THR A 212 -2.50 19.01 -8.14
CA THR A 212 -2.32 19.27 -6.70
C THR A 212 -1.07 20.10 -6.44
N LYS A 213 0.09 19.70 -6.99
CA LYS A 213 1.33 20.47 -6.87
C LYS A 213 1.19 21.90 -7.40
N GLN A 214 0.42 22.08 -8.47
CA GLN A 214 0.22 23.39 -9.10
C GLN A 214 -0.72 24.29 -8.30
N LEU A 215 -1.89 23.79 -7.88
CA LEU A 215 -2.93 24.60 -7.24
C LEU A 215 -2.75 24.69 -5.73
N PHE A 216 -2.11 23.69 -5.12
CA PHE A 216 -1.95 23.55 -3.68
C PHE A 216 -0.51 23.14 -3.34
N PRO A 217 0.49 24.02 -3.56
CA PRO A 217 1.91 23.68 -3.35
C PRO A 217 2.27 23.35 -1.89
N ASN A 218 1.40 23.68 -0.92
CA ASN A 218 1.51 23.27 0.48
C ASN A 218 0.71 21.97 0.75
N THR A 219 0.98 20.90 0.01
CA THR A 219 0.28 19.60 0.16
C THR A 219 1.25 18.46 0.40
N ILE A 220 1.05 17.69 1.47
CA ILE A 220 1.72 16.40 1.68
C ILE A 220 1.08 15.38 0.75
N ILE A 221 1.88 14.62 0.02
CA ILE A 221 1.38 13.54 -0.85
C ILE A 221 1.85 12.21 -0.27
N VAL A 222 0.90 11.36 0.11
CA VAL A 222 1.16 9.98 0.53
C VAL A 222 0.69 9.05 -0.58
N PHE A 223 1.56 8.15 -1.01
CA PHE A 223 1.23 7.07 -1.93
C PHE A 223 1.49 5.74 -1.24
N MET A 224 0.48 4.88 -1.19
CA MET A 224 0.58 3.57 -0.56
C MET A 224 -0.32 2.53 -1.25
N ALA A 225 -0.09 1.26 -0.93
CA ALA A 225 -1.03 0.18 -1.19
C ALA A 225 -1.57 -0.40 0.12
N ASP A 226 -2.71 -1.05 0.04
CA ASP A 226 -3.32 -1.78 1.15
C ASP A 226 -2.58 -3.10 1.44
N HIS A 227 -2.20 -3.86 0.41
CA HIS A 227 -1.35 -5.06 0.52
C HIS A 227 -0.66 -5.42 -0.81
N GLY A 228 0.17 -6.47 -0.78
CA GLY A 228 0.89 -7.01 -1.94
C GLY A 228 0.11 -8.06 -2.74
N TRP A 229 0.75 -8.70 -3.72
CA TRP A 229 0.13 -9.71 -4.58
C TRP A 229 1.18 -10.67 -5.18
N SER A 230 1.06 -11.97 -4.93
CA SER A 230 1.94 -12.97 -5.53
C SER A 230 1.64 -13.15 -7.02
N LEU A 231 2.67 -13.03 -7.85
CA LEU A 231 2.63 -13.12 -9.31
C LEU A 231 3.25 -14.44 -9.80
N GLY A 232 3.04 -15.51 -9.03
CA GLY A 232 3.57 -16.85 -9.30
C GLY A 232 4.82 -17.22 -8.49
N GLU A 233 5.36 -16.30 -7.67
CA GLU A 233 6.35 -16.68 -6.66
C GLU A 233 5.79 -17.83 -5.80
N HIS A 234 6.61 -18.85 -5.55
CA HIS A 234 6.25 -20.02 -4.74
C HIS A 234 5.08 -20.86 -5.26
N GLN A 235 4.65 -20.66 -6.51
CA GLN A 235 3.37 -21.14 -7.07
C GLN A 235 2.13 -20.56 -6.37
N GLU A 236 2.30 -19.56 -5.51
CA GLU A 236 1.22 -18.81 -4.93
C GLU A 236 0.78 -17.70 -5.88
N TRP A 237 -0.52 -17.39 -5.80
CA TRP A 237 -1.13 -16.27 -6.49
C TRP A 237 -2.01 -15.52 -5.49
N SER A 238 -2.31 -14.26 -5.77
CA SER A 238 -3.11 -13.40 -4.88
C SER A 238 -2.36 -13.04 -3.58
N LYS A 239 -3.08 -12.75 -2.49
CA LYS A 239 -2.53 -12.04 -1.31
C LYS A 239 -2.66 -12.76 0.03
N PHE A 240 -3.36 -13.89 0.07
CA PHE A 240 -3.88 -14.47 1.32
C PHE A 240 -2.81 -15.23 2.12
N SER A 241 -1.66 -14.60 2.34
CA SER A 241 -0.40 -15.22 2.75
C SER A 241 0.44 -14.26 3.60
N ASN A 242 1.37 -14.82 4.38
CA ASN A 242 2.30 -14.07 5.22
C ASN A 242 3.68 -13.85 4.56
N TYR A 243 3.88 -14.21 3.29
CA TYR A 243 5.12 -13.92 2.54
C TYR A 243 5.31 -12.40 2.32
N ASP A 244 6.55 -11.97 2.09
CA ASP A 244 6.88 -10.57 1.77
C ASP A 244 6.14 -10.13 0.49
N VAL A 245 5.94 -11.00 -0.51
CA VAL A 245 5.22 -10.65 -1.76
C VAL A 245 3.76 -10.24 -1.53
N ALA A 246 3.14 -10.73 -0.46
CA ALA A 246 1.75 -10.45 -0.09
C ALA A 246 1.62 -9.32 0.94
N THR A 247 2.62 -9.12 1.80
CA THR A 247 2.55 -8.17 2.93
C THR A 247 3.35 -6.89 2.70
N LYS A 248 4.39 -6.92 1.87
CA LYS A 248 5.24 -5.76 1.58
C LYS A 248 4.57 -4.85 0.55
N VAL A 249 4.40 -3.58 0.90
CA VAL A 249 3.69 -2.58 0.09
C VAL A 249 4.59 -1.41 -0.29
N PRO A 250 4.30 -0.71 -1.40
CA PRO A 250 4.90 0.58 -1.65
C PRO A 250 4.39 1.60 -0.62
N LEU A 251 5.30 2.41 -0.08
CA LEU A 251 4.95 3.59 0.71
C LEU A 251 5.92 4.73 0.36
N ILE A 252 5.36 5.85 -0.11
CA ILE A 252 6.08 7.09 -0.40
C ILE A 252 5.39 8.23 0.33
N ILE A 253 6.16 9.03 1.06
CA ILE A 253 5.68 10.28 1.68
C ILE A 253 6.47 11.45 1.10
N SER A 254 5.78 12.34 0.39
CA SER A 254 6.33 13.51 -0.26
C SER A 254 5.88 14.77 0.46
N LEU A 255 6.86 15.52 0.98
CA LEU A 255 6.60 16.76 1.73
C LEU A 255 6.54 17.97 0.78
N PRO A 256 5.77 19.03 1.12
CA PRO A 256 5.79 20.29 0.39
C PRO A 256 7.22 20.81 0.18
N SER A 257 7.51 21.32 -1.02
CA SER A 257 8.84 21.81 -1.39
C SER A 257 8.78 23.14 -2.11
N LYS A 258 9.72 24.06 -1.78
CA LYS A 258 9.90 25.34 -2.49
C LYS A 258 10.12 25.17 -3.99
N LYS A 259 10.53 23.99 -4.47
CA LYS A 259 10.71 23.70 -5.91
C LYS A 259 9.41 23.51 -6.67
N TRP A 260 8.29 23.22 -6.01
CA TRP A 260 6.99 23.10 -6.68
C TRP A 260 6.50 24.45 -7.22
N PHE A 261 7.04 25.55 -6.69
CA PHE A 261 6.65 26.92 -7.05
C PHE A 261 7.17 27.41 -8.42
N SER A 262 8.05 26.66 -9.12
CA SER A 262 8.70 27.15 -10.35
C SER A 262 8.14 26.64 -11.68
N SER A 263 7.04 25.86 -11.71
CA SER A 263 6.50 25.31 -12.97
C SER A 263 5.41 26.20 -13.59
N GLN A 264 5.79 27.37 -14.11
CA GLN A 264 4.89 28.29 -14.82
C GLN A 264 4.42 27.75 -16.20
N ASN A 265 5.04 26.70 -16.74
CA ASN A 265 4.77 26.18 -18.09
C ASN A 265 3.58 25.20 -18.24
N MET A 266 2.78 24.92 -17.21
CA MET A 266 1.67 23.93 -17.29
C MET A 266 0.28 24.52 -17.62
N ILE A 267 0.10 25.84 -17.58
CA ILE A 267 -1.20 26.49 -17.85
C ILE A 267 -1.69 26.19 -19.27
N LYS A 268 -0.78 26.00 -20.24
CA LYS A 268 -1.11 25.63 -21.63
C LYS A 268 -1.60 24.18 -21.75
N THR A 269 -1.15 23.29 -20.88
CA THR A 269 -1.49 21.85 -20.90
C THR A 269 -2.88 21.58 -20.31
N LEU A 270 -3.35 22.41 -19.36
CA LEU A 270 -4.64 22.22 -18.70
C LEU A 270 -5.85 22.51 -19.59
N LYS A 271 -5.78 23.55 -20.45
CA LYS A 271 -6.80 23.85 -21.48
C LYS A 271 -6.91 22.77 -22.55
N GLU A 272 -5.86 21.96 -22.75
CA GLU A 272 -5.91 20.80 -23.66
C GLU A 272 -6.53 19.55 -23.03
N ILE A 273 -6.42 19.38 -21.70
CA ILE A 273 -7.00 18.24 -20.98
C ILE A 273 -8.52 18.39 -20.87
N GLU A 274 -9.05 19.62 -20.84
CA GLU A 274 -10.49 19.93 -20.83
C GLU A 274 -11.28 19.41 -22.04
N ARG A 275 -10.63 19.21 -23.20
CA ARG A 275 -11.37 19.02 -24.47
C ARG A 275 -11.46 17.60 -24.99
N LYS A 276 -10.79 16.63 -24.37
CA LYS A 276 -10.81 15.25 -24.89
C LYS A 276 -10.99 14.29 -23.73
N SER A 277 -12.09 13.53 -23.80
CA SER A 277 -12.24 12.31 -23.03
C SER A 277 -10.95 11.49 -23.15
N ILE A 278 -10.67 10.70 -22.10
CA ILE A 278 -9.55 9.76 -22.04
C ILE A 278 -9.65 8.85 -23.28
N SER A 279 -8.93 9.22 -24.32
CA SER A 279 -8.98 8.64 -25.67
C SER A 279 -7.56 8.24 -26.07
N SER A 280 -7.39 7.60 -27.23
CA SER A 280 -6.09 7.28 -27.84
C SER A 280 -5.06 8.43 -27.76
N SER A 281 -5.50 9.70 -27.75
CA SER A 281 -4.63 10.87 -27.54
C SER A 281 -3.97 10.93 -26.16
N TYR A 282 -4.63 10.48 -25.10
CA TYR A 282 -4.09 10.45 -23.75
C TYR A 282 -3.04 9.35 -23.61
N PHE A 283 -3.32 8.14 -24.11
CA PHE A 283 -2.32 7.07 -24.15
C PHE A 283 -1.07 7.50 -24.94
N LYS A 284 -1.25 8.16 -26.09
CA LYS A 284 -0.14 8.76 -26.83
C LYS A 284 0.64 9.77 -25.99
N LYS A 285 -0.02 10.66 -25.24
CA LYS A 285 0.64 11.61 -24.32
C LYS A 285 1.38 10.90 -23.19
N PHE A 286 0.80 9.86 -22.57
CA PHE A 286 1.44 9.04 -21.54
C PHE A 286 2.71 8.36 -22.08
N VAL A 287 2.59 7.66 -23.22
CA VAL A 287 3.72 7.01 -23.91
C VAL A 287 4.77 8.03 -24.34
N GLN A 288 4.37 9.21 -24.81
CA GLN A 288 5.30 10.28 -25.17
C GLN A 288 6.04 10.81 -23.94
N ARG A 289 5.35 11.00 -22.81
CA ARG A 289 5.96 11.41 -21.53
C ARG A 289 6.92 10.33 -21.01
N PHE A 290 6.52 9.07 -21.08
CA PHE A 290 7.38 7.92 -20.79
C PHE A 290 8.62 7.90 -21.68
N LYS A 291 8.45 7.99 -23.01
CA LYS A 291 9.56 8.05 -23.97
C LYS A 291 10.47 9.24 -23.70
N MET A 292 9.93 10.43 -23.43
CA MET A 292 10.75 11.61 -23.06
C MET A 292 11.52 11.37 -21.77
N ASN A 293 10.91 10.78 -20.74
CA ASN A 293 11.59 10.46 -19.49
C ASN A 293 12.69 9.39 -19.68
N VAL A 294 12.48 8.39 -20.54
CA VAL A 294 13.49 7.35 -20.87
C VAL A 294 14.60 7.88 -21.79
N SER A 295 14.26 8.69 -22.79
CA SER A 295 15.25 9.33 -23.68
C SER A 295 16.11 10.32 -22.90
N ASN A 296 15.49 11.09 -22.00
CA ASN A 296 16.22 11.97 -21.11
C ASN A 296 16.98 11.20 -20.03
N SER A 297 16.52 10.03 -19.56
CA SER A 297 17.21 9.23 -18.51
C SER A 297 18.56 8.66 -18.93
N ARG A 298 18.87 8.60 -20.24
CA ARG A 298 20.26 8.37 -20.69
C ARG A 298 21.21 9.50 -20.28
N ASN A 299 20.70 10.70 -19.97
CA ASN A 299 21.42 11.84 -19.40
C ASN A 299 20.83 12.36 -18.06
N PHE A 300 19.75 11.75 -17.56
CA PHE A 300 19.10 12.09 -16.28
C PHE A 300 19.51 11.03 -15.26
N THR A 301 20.66 11.22 -14.63
CA THR A 301 20.89 10.62 -13.32
C THR A 301 19.79 11.12 -12.39
N TYR A 302 18.79 10.28 -12.09
CA TYR A 302 17.85 10.55 -11.01
C TYR A 302 18.67 10.99 -9.80
N LYS A 303 18.47 12.23 -9.32
CA LYS A 303 19.10 12.67 -8.06
C LYS A 303 18.80 11.61 -7.01
N ARG A 304 19.81 11.21 -6.24
CA ARG A 304 19.73 10.14 -5.24
C ARG A 304 18.43 10.25 -4.42
N GLN A 305 17.46 9.39 -4.72
CA GLN A 305 16.17 9.33 -4.03
C GLN A 305 16.42 9.08 -2.54
N GLN A 306 15.64 9.72 -1.68
CA GLN A 306 15.72 9.44 -0.26
C GLN A 306 15.03 8.11 0.03
N ARG A 307 15.82 7.09 0.37
CA ARG A 307 15.32 5.77 0.75
C ARG A 307 15.50 5.55 2.25
N PHE A 308 14.45 5.06 2.88
CA PHE A 308 14.45 4.57 4.24
C PHE A 308 14.27 3.05 4.21
N ASN A 309 15.15 2.35 4.94
CA ASN A 309 15.32 0.89 4.83
C ASN A 309 15.09 0.15 6.16
N ASP A 310 14.61 0.86 7.18
CA ASP A 310 14.11 0.21 8.40
C ASP A 310 12.66 -0.23 8.17
N VAL A 311 12.18 -1.13 9.02
CA VAL A 311 10.84 -1.69 8.87
C VAL A 311 9.79 -0.67 9.31
N THR A 312 8.69 -0.60 8.57
CA THR A 312 7.57 0.32 8.77
C THR A 312 6.27 -0.45 8.57
N GLU A 313 5.21 -0.06 9.27
CA GLU A 313 3.87 -0.65 9.15
C GLU A 313 2.89 0.40 8.63
N LEU A 314 1.81 -0.02 7.99
CA LEU A 314 0.75 0.91 7.60
C LEU A 314 0.08 1.59 8.81
N LEU A 315 0.12 0.97 9.99
CA LEU A 315 -0.29 1.58 11.27
C LEU A 315 0.48 2.86 11.59
N ASP A 316 1.69 3.03 11.04
CA ASP A 316 2.53 4.21 11.25
C ASP A 316 2.00 5.42 10.47
N VAL A 317 1.14 5.24 9.46
CA VAL A 317 0.67 6.33 8.58
C VAL A 317 -0.22 7.31 9.32
N PHE A 318 -1.17 6.84 10.13
CA PHE A 318 -2.09 7.71 10.88
C PHE A 318 -1.37 8.67 11.83
N PRO A 319 -0.52 8.23 12.79
CA PRO A 319 0.21 9.15 13.65
C PRO A 319 1.20 10.02 12.88
N THR A 320 1.78 9.52 11.78
CA THR A 320 2.63 10.33 10.90
C THR A 320 1.89 11.51 10.29
N LEU A 321 0.66 11.29 9.79
CA LEU A 321 -0.16 12.33 9.19
C LEU A 321 -0.61 13.37 10.22
N VAL A 322 -0.96 12.95 11.44
CA VAL A 322 -1.30 13.85 12.55
C VAL A 322 -0.15 14.79 12.84
N ASP A 323 1.07 14.25 13.02
CA ASP A 323 2.25 15.06 13.31
C ASP A 323 2.63 15.98 12.14
N LEU A 324 2.59 15.48 10.90
CA LEU A 324 2.90 16.28 9.71
C LEU A 324 1.88 17.40 9.47
N ALA A 325 0.63 17.22 9.89
CA ALA A 325 -0.42 18.24 9.81
C ALA A 325 -0.32 19.31 10.91
N GLY A 326 0.63 19.17 11.86
CA GLY A 326 0.76 20.07 13.01
C GLY A 326 -0.44 19.97 13.96
N LEU A 327 -1.02 18.77 14.09
CA LEU A 327 -2.05 18.47 15.08
C LEU A 327 -1.41 17.92 16.35
N SER A 328 -2.19 17.85 17.44
CA SER A 328 -1.74 17.27 18.70
C SER A 328 -1.35 15.80 18.51
N ALA A 329 -0.15 15.44 18.95
CA ALA A 329 0.36 14.08 18.86
C ALA A 329 -0.60 13.08 19.53
N LEU A 330 -0.80 11.92 18.88
CA LEU A 330 -1.70 10.89 19.39
C LEU A 330 -1.10 10.17 20.61
N PRO A 331 -1.90 9.88 21.66
CA PRO A 331 -1.46 9.02 22.74
C PRO A 331 -1.32 7.57 22.26
N LYS A 332 -0.48 6.78 22.95
CA LYS A 332 -0.37 5.33 22.70
C LYS A 332 -1.60 4.60 23.20
N CYS A 333 -2.04 3.61 22.44
CA CYS A 333 -3.16 2.78 22.88
C CYS A 333 -2.78 1.97 24.12
N PRO A 334 -3.68 1.84 25.12
CA PRO A 334 -3.51 0.86 26.19
C PRO A 334 -3.65 -0.57 25.63
N PRO A 335 -3.16 -1.61 26.34
CA PRO A 335 -3.24 -3.00 25.87
C PRO A 335 -4.66 -3.48 25.52
N ASN A 336 -5.68 -2.91 26.16
CA ASN A 336 -7.07 -3.08 25.75
C ASN A 336 -7.64 -1.71 25.37
N SER A 337 -7.77 -1.48 24.07
CA SER A 337 -8.18 -0.21 23.48
C SER A 337 -9.60 -0.24 22.91
N PHE A 338 -10.41 -1.30 23.13
CA PHE A 338 -11.77 -1.42 22.55
C PHE A 338 -12.70 -0.26 22.92
N ASN A 339 -12.50 0.35 24.09
CA ASN A 339 -13.28 1.51 24.56
C ASN A 339 -12.50 2.83 24.46
N THR A 340 -11.32 2.85 23.83
CA THR A 340 -10.51 4.05 23.66
C THR A 340 -10.85 4.74 22.34
N SER A 341 -11.33 5.98 22.40
CA SER A 341 -11.81 6.70 21.20
C SER A 341 -10.70 7.27 20.31
N LEU A 342 -9.54 7.63 20.88
CA LEU A 342 -8.41 8.20 20.14
C LEU A 342 -7.08 7.76 20.73
N CYS A 343 -6.36 6.92 20.02
CA CYS A 343 -4.98 6.51 20.32
C CYS A 343 -4.31 5.96 19.04
N THR A 344 -3.04 5.60 19.13
CA THR A 344 -2.32 4.91 18.06
C THR A 344 -1.49 3.74 18.58
N GLU A 345 -1.50 2.63 17.84
CA GLU A 345 -0.57 1.51 18.01
C GLU A 345 0.69 1.65 17.12
N GLY A 346 0.64 2.56 16.14
CA GLY A 346 1.75 2.85 15.25
C GLY A 346 2.78 3.82 15.85
N GLU A 347 3.91 3.96 15.16
CA GLU A 347 4.98 4.91 15.47
C GLU A 347 5.04 5.99 14.39
N SER A 348 4.98 7.27 14.78
CA SER A 348 5.08 8.36 13.82
C SER A 348 6.45 8.40 13.14
N LEU A 349 6.43 8.52 11.81
CA LEU A 349 7.61 8.65 10.95
C LEU A 349 8.06 10.11 10.82
N TYR A 350 7.35 11.06 11.45
CA TYR A 350 7.62 12.50 11.38
C TYR A 350 9.09 12.84 11.64
N CYS A 351 9.68 12.28 12.69
CA CYS A 351 11.07 12.53 13.07
C CYS A 351 12.05 12.14 11.94
N ILE A 352 11.79 11.02 11.25
CA ILE A 352 12.61 10.52 10.15
C ILE A 352 12.47 11.42 8.92
N LEU A 353 11.24 11.87 8.64
CA LEU A 353 10.91 12.76 7.54
C LEU A 353 11.53 14.15 7.74
N ASN A 354 11.55 14.67 8.97
CA ASN A 354 12.02 16.02 9.29
C ASN A 354 13.54 16.14 9.57
N LYS A 355 14.22 15.04 9.95
CA LYS A 355 15.69 15.00 10.24
C LYS A 355 16.61 15.52 9.12
N LYS A 356 16.10 15.81 7.91
CA LYS A 356 16.90 16.35 6.79
C LYS A 356 16.51 17.74 6.29
N VAL A 357 15.43 18.35 6.78
CA VAL A 357 15.19 19.80 6.58
C VAL A 357 16.27 20.60 7.33
N SER A 358 16.74 20.09 8.47
CA SER A 358 17.69 20.74 9.37
C SER A 358 19.18 20.49 9.08
N ARG A 359 19.55 19.79 7.99
CA ARG A 359 20.98 19.58 7.62
C ARG A 359 21.72 20.87 7.19
N LYS A 360 21.06 22.03 7.23
CA LYS A 360 21.67 23.35 7.06
C LYS A 360 21.86 24.13 8.38
N SER A 361 21.46 23.57 9.52
CA SER A 361 21.61 24.20 10.84
C SER A 361 22.52 23.31 11.70
N GLU A 362 23.77 23.73 11.83
CA GLU A 362 24.88 22.95 12.40
C GLU A 362 24.92 22.94 13.94
N THR A 363 23.83 23.30 14.65
CA THR A 363 23.94 23.60 16.09
C THR A 363 22.93 22.92 17.03
N LYS A 364 22.09 21.98 16.59
CA LYS A 364 21.27 21.18 17.52
C LYS A 364 21.31 19.69 17.20
N LYS A 365 21.87 18.89 18.12
CA LYS A 365 21.70 17.43 18.14
C LYS A 365 20.20 17.13 18.23
N ILE A 366 19.58 16.82 17.10
CA ILE A 366 18.20 16.32 17.04
C ILE A 366 18.20 15.00 17.82
N PRO A 367 17.26 14.78 18.77
CA PRO A 367 17.13 13.53 19.50
C PRO A 367 17.14 12.32 18.58
N ASP A 368 17.66 11.20 19.05
CA ASP A 368 17.75 10.00 18.22
C ASP A 368 16.33 9.46 17.94
N CYS A 369 15.79 9.72 16.74
CA CYS A 369 14.49 9.20 16.33
C CYS A 369 14.40 7.70 16.64
N PRO A 370 13.37 7.25 17.39
CA PRO A 370 13.15 5.84 17.65
C PRO A 370 13.11 5.05 16.34
N ARG A 371 13.89 3.98 16.26
CA ARG A 371 13.88 3.11 15.08
C ARG A 371 13.07 1.87 15.38
N LYS A 372 12.02 1.69 14.60
CA LYS A 372 11.22 0.48 14.60
C LYS A 372 12.04 -0.70 14.08
N THR A 373 12.05 -1.80 14.82
CA THR A 373 12.88 -2.99 14.53
C THR A 373 12.09 -4.17 13.96
N THR A 374 10.76 -4.12 14.08
CA THR A 374 9.82 -5.16 13.69
C THR A 374 8.59 -4.56 13.01
N ALA A 375 8.08 -5.25 12.00
CA ALA A 375 6.73 -5.12 11.48
C ALA A 375 5.99 -6.44 11.69
N TYR A 376 4.68 -6.41 11.86
CA TYR A 376 3.84 -7.55 12.14
C TYR A 376 2.76 -7.70 11.07
N SER A 377 2.48 -8.95 10.72
CA SER A 377 1.39 -9.32 9.82
C SER A 377 0.74 -10.58 10.38
N GLN A 378 -0.52 -10.81 10.01
CA GLN A 378 -1.24 -12.02 10.43
C GLN A 378 -2.19 -12.49 9.34
N TYR A 379 -2.51 -13.79 9.35
CA TYR A 379 -3.48 -14.35 8.41
C TYR A 379 -4.27 -15.52 9.01
N PRO A 380 -5.62 -15.53 8.91
CA PRO A 380 -6.46 -16.61 9.44
C PRO A 380 -6.51 -17.82 8.51
N ARG A 381 -6.73 -19.00 9.09
CA ARG A 381 -7.04 -20.25 8.36
C ARG A 381 -8.17 -21.03 9.04
N PRO A 382 -9.05 -21.68 8.25
CA PRO A 382 -10.10 -22.52 8.81
C PRO A 382 -9.61 -23.92 9.21
N GLY A 383 -8.42 -24.32 8.75
CA GLY A 383 -7.80 -25.62 9.01
C GLY A 383 -6.38 -25.73 8.44
N VAL A 384 -5.75 -26.89 8.64
CA VAL A 384 -4.37 -27.16 8.16
C VAL A 384 -4.31 -27.44 6.66
N HIS A 385 -5.35 -28.07 6.12
CA HIS A 385 -5.41 -28.43 4.71
C HIS A 385 -6.14 -27.33 3.92
N PRO A 386 -5.62 -26.89 2.76
CA PRO A 386 -6.31 -25.93 1.91
C PRO A 386 -7.65 -26.47 1.40
N THR A 387 -8.69 -25.65 1.48
CA THR A 387 -10.08 -25.98 1.12
C THR A 387 -10.74 -24.86 0.33
N VAL A 388 -11.73 -25.22 -0.49
CA VAL A 388 -12.64 -24.26 -1.15
C VAL A 388 -13.77 -23.82 -0.20
N LYS A 389 -14.28 -24.75 0.62
CA LYS A 389 -15.28 -24.49 1.67
C LYS A 389 -14.96 -25.33 2.92
N PRO A 390 -14.79 -24.73 4.11
CA PRO A 390 -14.58 -23.30 4.35
C PRO A 390 -13.48 -22.72 3.46
N ASP A 391 -13.59 -21.45 3.07
CA ASP A 391 -12.62 -20.85 2.16
C ASP A 391 -11.29 -20.64 2.91
N SER A 392 -10.21 -21.28 2.45
CA SER A 392 -8.89 -21.11 3.08
C SER A 392 -8.22 -19.77 2.76
N ASP A 393 -8.61 -19.13 1.66
CA ASP A 393 -8.15 -17.80 1.34
C ASP A 393 -8.91 -16.74 2.14
N GLN A 394 -10.23 -16.89 2.32
CA GLN A 394 -11.08 -15.90 3.00
C GLN A 394 -12.02 -16.59 4.02
N PRO A 395 -11.47 -17.17 5.11
CA PRO A 395 -12.32 -17.86 6.08
C PRO A 395 -13.22 -16.89 6.81
N ARG A 396 -14.48 -17.26 7.02
CA ARG A 396 -15.37 -16.49 7.90
C ARG A 396 -14.84 -16.53 9.34
N LEU A 397 -15.17 -15.54 10.15
CA LEU A 397 -14.75 -15.50 11.55
C LEU A 397 -15.11 -16.79 12.30
N ASN A 398 -16.35 -17.27 12.18
CA ASN A 398 -16.82 -18.51 12.82
C ASN A 398 -16.21 -19.81 12.24
N GLU A 399 -15.55 -19.73 11.09
CA GLU A 399 -14.83 -20.85 10.46
C GLU A 399 -13.35 -20.84 10.86
N THR A 400 -12.83 -19.72 11.36
CA THR A 400 -11.41 -19.54 11.70
C THR A 400 -11.04 -20.33 12.95
N LYS A 401 -10.02 -21.20 12.81
CA LYS A 401 -9.50 -22.08 13.88
C LYS A 401 -8.02 -21.90 14.14
N ILE A 402 -7.31 -21.28 13.20
CA ILE A 402 -5.87 -21.09 13.23
C ILE A 402 -5.58 -19.66 12.80
N MET A 403 -4.64 -19.00 13.49
CA MET A 403 -4.12 -17.69 13.11
C MET A 403 -2.61 -17.80 12.91
N GLY A 404 -2.13 -17.40 11.74
CA GLY A 404 -0.71 -17.29 11.44
C GLY A 404 -0.20 -15.91 11.79
N TYR A 405 0.51 -15.77 12.92
CA TYR A 405 1.15 -14.52 13.30
C TYR A 405 2.58 -14.48 12.76
N SER A 406 2.95 -13.38 12.12
CA SER A 406 4.25 -13.16 11.49
C SER A 406 4.95 -11.92 12.07
N VAL A 407 6.26 -12.04 12.30
CA VAL A 407 7.14 -10.92 12.65
C VAL A 407 8.25 -10.78 11.62
N ARG A 408 8.35 -9.57 11.07
CA ARG A 408 9.32 -9.17 10.06
C ARG A 408 10.31 -8.18 10.64
N THR A 409 11.54 -8.62 10.86
CA THR A 409 12.67 -7.74 11.20
C THR A 409 13.36 -7.26 9.92
N LYS A 410 14.41 -6.44 9.99
CA LYS A 410 15.20 -6.08 8.80
C LYS A 410 15.78 -7.29 8.05
N ARG A 411 16.08 -8.39 8.75
CA ARG A 411 16.79 -9.57 8.22
C ARG A 411 15.94 -10.84 8.14
N PHE A 412 15.07 -11.07 9.12
CA PHE A 412 14.32 -12.31 9.26
C PHE A 412 12.83 -12.08 9.16
N ARG A 413 12.11 -13.04 8.56
CA ARG A 413 10.68 -13.25 8.73
C ARG A 413 10.46 -14.53 9.53
N TYR A 414 9.60 -14.49 10.53
CA TYR A 414 9.22 -15.64 11.33
C TYR A 414 7.70 -15.69 11.49
N THR A 415 7.09 -16.82 11.14
CA THR A 415 5.64 -17.03 11.23
C THR A 415 5.34 -18.24 12.12
N SER A 416 4.31 -18.15 12.94
CA SER A 416 3.78 -19.26 13.74
C SER A 416 2.28 -19.38 13.55
N TRP A 417 1.82 -20.54 13.10
CA TRP A 417 0.41 -20.87 12.87
C TRP A 417 -0.17 -21.53 14.12
N ILE A 418 -0.96 -20.78 14.88
CA ILE A 418 -1.34 -21.11 16.25
C ILE A 418 -2.86 -21.30 16.33
N LYS A 419 -3.33 -22.19 17.21
CA LYS A 419 -4.76 -22.34 17.49
C LYS A 419 -5.37 -21.02 17.95
N PHE A 420 -6.48 -20.65 17.33
CA PHE A 420 -7.22 -19.42 17.57
C PHE A 420 -8.67 -19.74 17.95
N ASN A 421 -9.18 -19.06 18.97
CA ASN A 421 -10.58 -19.12 19.36
C ASN A 421 -11.31 -17.88 18.85
N HIS A 422 -12.15 -18.03 17.82
CA HIS A 422 -12.88 -16.90 17.23
C HIS A 422 -13.96 -16.30 18.14
N THR A 423 -14.37 -16.98 19.20
CA THR A 423 -15.40 -16.47 20.12
C THR A 423 -14.79 -15.57 21.19
N THR A 424 -13.65 -15.98 21.75
CA THR A 424 -12.95 -15.24 22.82
C THR A 424 -11.81 -14.38 22.31
N PHE A 425 -11.43 -14.54 21.03
CA PHE A 425 -10.23 -13.96 20.40
C PHE A 425 -8.90 -14.40 21.06
N ASP A 426 -8.91 -15.51 21.81
CA ASP A 426 -7.72 -16.06 22.46
C ASP A 426 -6.84 -16.88 21.51
N VAL A 427 -5.54 -16.85 21.81
CA VAL A 427 -4.49 -17.61 21.11
C VAL A 427 -3.89 -18.66 22.03
N ASP A 428 -3.93 -19.93 21.61
CA ASP A 428 -3.41 -21.05 22.38
C ASP A 428 -2.05 -21.50 21.85
N PHE A 429 -0.99 -20.92 22.41
CA PHE A 429 0.41 -21.20 22.06
C PHE A 429 0.86 -22.64 22.37
N SER A 430 0.08 -23.45 23.10
CA SER A 430 0.39 -24.86 23.31
C SER A 430 0.16 -25.70 22.05
N LYS A 431 -0.66 -25.19 21.11
CA LYS A 431 -0.99 -25.87 19.86
C LYS A 431 -0.55 -25.06 18.64
N VAL A 432 0.63 -25.42 18.12
CA VAL A 432 1.23 -24.86 16.90
C VAL A 432 1.06 -25.85 15.75
N TYR A 433 0.48 -25.41 14.63
CA TYR A 433 0.20 -26.23 13.44
C TYR A 433 1.30 -26.13 12.37
N GLY A 434 2.16 -25.12 12.44
CA GLY A 434 3.25 -24.91 11.52
C GLY A 434 4.07 -23.69 11.90
N GLU A 435 5.35 -23.69 11.55
CA GLU A 435 6.24 -22.56 11.75
C GLU A 435 7.08 -22.33 10.50
N GLU A 436 7.48 -21.08 10.30
CA GLU A 436 8.30 -20.66 9.18
C GLU A 436 9.39 -19.69 9.64
N LEU A 437 10.59 -19.81 9.07
CA LEU A 437 11.71 -18.92 9.34
C LEU A 437 12.54 -18.70 8.08
N TYR A 438 12.68 -17.45 7.65
CA TYR A 438 13.46 -17.09 6.45
C TYR A 438 14.49 -16.01 6.77
N ASP A 439 15.68 -16.10 6.16
CA ASP A 439 16.80 -15.16 6.35
C ASP A 439 17.05 -14.37 5.07
N HIS A 440 16.48 -13.17 4.96
CA HIS A 440 16.58 -12.28 3.79
C HIS A 440 17.98 -11.73 3.54
N LYS A 441 18.98 -12.05 4.38
CA LYS A 441 20.37 -11.77 4.01
C LYS A 441 20.86 -12.74 2.92
N TYR A 442 20.34 -13.97 2.90
CA TYR A 442 20.81 -15.05 2.03
C TYR A 442 19.70 -15.63 1.15
N ASP A 443 18.44 -15.45 1.53
CA ASP A 443 17.24 -15.94 0.87
C ASP A 443 16.16 -14.86 0.98
N ASP A 444 16.30 -13.79 0.19
CA ASP A 444 15.36 -12.65 0.19
C ASP A 444 14.05 -12.95 -0.55
N GLU A 445 14.05 -13.99 -1.38
CA GLU A 445 12.89 -14.60 -2.03
C GLU A 445 12.17 -15.65 -1.16
N GLU A 446 12.65 -15.95 0.05
CA GLU A 446 11.95 -16.78 1.05
C GLU A 446 11.69 -18.23 0.58
N ASN A 447 12.65 -18.82 -0.12
CA ASN A 447 12.55 -20.13 -0.78
C ASN A 447 12.79 -21.33 0.14
N VAL A 448 13.49 -21.15 1.26
CA VAL A 448 13.89 -22.25 2.16
C VAL A 448 13.47 -21.97 3.60
N ASN A 449 12.53 -22.77 4.12
CA ASN A 449 12.13 -22.69 5.52
C ASN A 449 13.25 -23.22 6.45
N LEU A 450 13.80 -22.35 7.30
CA LEU A 450 14.95 -22.62 8.16
C LEU A 450 14.61 -23.22 9.53
N ILE A 451 13.33 -23.46 9.84
CA ILE A 451 12.89 -24.03 11.13
C ILE A 451 13.69 -25.28 11.53
N PRO A 452 13.96 -26.26 10.64
CA PRO A 452 14.71 -27.47 11.00
C PRO A 452 16.17 -27.20 11.42
N PHE A 453 16.75 -26.04 11.07
CA PHE A 453 18.21 -25.83 11.10
C PHE A 453 18.70 -24.79 12.12
N ARG A 454 17.82 -24.01 12.76
CA ARG A 454 18.20 -22.78 13.51
C ARG A 454 17.58 -22.65 14.91
N LYS A 455 17.72 -23.67 15.76
CA LYS A 455 17.12 -23.73 17.12
C LYS A 455 17.35 -22.51 18.02
N ARG A 456 18.57 -21.97 18.12
CA ARG A 456 18.88 -20.80 18.98
C ARG A 456 18.20 -19.50 18.49
N LEU A 457 18.17 -19.28 17.18
CA LEU A 457 17.52 -18.12 16.57
C LEU A 457 16.00 -18.19 16.77
N LEU A 458 15.42 -19.39 16.66
CA LEU A 458 13.99 -19.63 16.83
C LEU A 458 13.46 -19.18 18.20
N ALA A 459 14.20 -19.44 19.28
CA ALA A 459 13.81 -18.96 20.62
C ALA A 459 13.69 -17.43 20.70
N ARG A 460 14.62 -16.70 20.06
CA ARG A 460 14.57 -15.23 19.96
C ARG A 460 13.37 -14.77 19.12
N MET A 461 13.13 -15.40 17.98
CA MET A 461 12.02 -15.03 17.09
C MET A 461 10.65 -15.29 17.73
N ARG A 462 10.47 -16.42 18.43
CA ARG A 462 9.27 -16.71 19.23
C ARG A 462 9.03 -15.67 20.33
N LYS A 463 10.09 -15.21 21.01
CA LYS A 463 9.98 -14.14 22.01
C LYS A 463 9.55 -12.81 21.39
N LEU A 464 10.09 -12.47 20.22
CA LEU A 464 9.71 -11.25 19.49
C LEU A 464 8.23 -11.31 19.05
N LEU A 465 7.79 -12.44 18.50
CA LEU A 465 6.40 -12.62 18.09
C LEU A 465 5.43 -12.43 19.27
N ARG A 466 5.77 -12.94 20.45
CA ARG A 466 4.92 -12.85 21.65
C ARG A 466 4.78 -11.44 22.23
N ILE A 467 5.54 -10.46 21.74
CA ILE A 467 5.42 -9.08 22.23
C ILE A 467 4.05 -8.48 21.88
N ILE A 468 3.43 -8.88 20.78
CA ILE A 468 2.12 -8.33 20.35
C ILE A 468 0.95 -8.74 21.25
N PHE A 469 1.16 -9.68 22.18
CA PHE A 469 0.13 -10.18 23.11
C PHE A 469 0.34 -9.68 24.54
N LYS A 470 1.24 -8.72 24.74
CA LYS A 470 1.54 -8.08 26.02
C LYS A 470 1.12 -6.62 25.94
#